data_AF-V4CBX5-F1
#
_entry.id   AF-V4CBX5-F1
#
_cell.length_a   1.000
_cell.length_b   1.000
_cell.length_c   1.000
_cell.angle_alpha   90.00
_cell.angle_beta   90.00
_cell.angle_gamma   90.00
#
_symmetry.space_group_name_H-M   'P 1'
#
loop_
_entity.id
_entity.type
_entity.pdbx_description
1 polymer ?
#
loop_
_entity_poly.entity_id
_entity_poly.type
_entity_poly.pdbx_seq_one_letter_code
_entity_poly.pdbx_strand_id
1 'polypeptide(L)'
;MLRLREITSKSDLNVFPYSASFIFFEQYVMVLPSTLQTMGIAVACMFVITILFMPHPIMVTLVTLNMLSILAGILGFLYYWDLSLSSITMIHLIMSVGFSVDFSAHVCHGFISSDSVSRHERTKDALRESAAPILKGGISSLLGICTLIWSSSYVFRSFFKIMVLVITFGLAHSLLLLPVVLSICGPKKSQVIGAEKEEKREEEKGETSQVV
;
A
#
# COMPACT_ATOMS: atom_id res chain seq x y z
N MET A 1 14.39 5.31 33.67
CA MET A 1 12.91 5.25 33.67
C MET A 1 12.42 3.81 33.82
N LEU A 2 12.71 2.88 32.89
CA LEU A 2 12.31 1.46 33.00
C LEU A 2 12.71 0.80 34.34
N ARG A 3 13.95 1.03 34.79
CA ARG A 3 14.43 0.54 36.09
C ARG A 3 13.67 1.13 37.30
N LEU A 4 13.24 2.39 37.21
CA LEU A 4 12.42 3.01 38.25
C LEU A 4 11.03 2.35 38.30
N ARG A 5 10.43 2.12 37.13
CA ARG A 5 9.14 1.42 36.98
C ARG A 5 9.18 0.00 37.56
N GLU A 6 10.27 -0.73 37.31
CA GLU A 6 10.48 -2.07 37.85
C GLU A 6 10.61 -2.07 39.38
N ILE A 7 11.35 -1.10 39.96
CA ILE A 7 11.50 -0.99 41.42
C ILE A 7 10.16 -0.63 42.07
N THR A 8 9.40 0.30 41.48
CA THR A 8 8.09 0.68 42.01
C THR A 8 7.06 -0.44 41.87
N SER A 9 7.11 -1.27 40.81
CA SER A 9 6.17 -2.38 40.66
C SER A 9 6.46 -3.56 41.59
N LYS A 10 7.66 -3.63 42.17
CA LYS A 10 8.05 -4.63 43.18
C LYS A 10 7.77 -4.17 44.62
N SER A 11 7.29 -2.94 44.79
CA SER A 11 6.90 -2.40 46.09
C SER A 11 5.47 -2.83 46.43
N ASP A 12 5.20 -3.18 47.69
CA ASP A 12 3.85 -3.47 48.18
C ASP A 12 2.97 -2.21 48.30
N LEU A 13 3.57 -1.03 48.12
CA LEU A 13 2.88 0.26 48.16
C LEU A 13 2.45 0.69 46.75
N ASN A 14 1.24 1.25 46.62
CA ASN A 14 0.71 1.77 45.36
C ASN A 14 1.36 3.13 45.00
N VAL A 15 2.62 3.09 44.55
CA VAL A 15 3.42 4.27 44.20
C VAL A 15 3.73 4.28 42.71
N PHE A 16 3.62 5.46 42.09
CA PHE A 16 3.99 5.67 40.69
C PHE A 16 5.17 6.65 40.60
N PRO A 17 6.21 6.36 39.81
CA PRO A 17 7.33 7.27 39.63
C PRO A 17 6.93 8.41 38.69
N TYR A 18 6.99 9.66 39.16
CA TYR A 18 6.64 10.84 38.37
C TYR A 18 7.85 11.70 38.02
N SER A 19 7.95 12.07 36.75
CA SER A 19 8.85 13.10 36.24
C SER A 19 8.27 13.64 34.93
N ALA A 20 8.34 14.95 34.69
CA ALA A 20 7.80 15.57 33.47
C ALA A 20 8.37 14.94 32.19
N SER A 21 9.64 14.51 32.21
CA SER A 21 10.29 13.87 31.06
C SER A 21 9.81 12.44 30.79
N PHE A 22 9.16 11.77 31.74
CA PHE A 22 8.71 10.39 31.57
C PHE A 22 7.65 10.25 30.47
N ILE A 23 6.83 11.28 30.25
CA ILE A 23 5.82 11.28 29.18
C ILE A 23 6.46 11.06 27.81
N PHE A 24 7.59 11.73 27.53
CA PHE A 24 8.30 11.58 26.26
C PHE A 24 9.00 10.22 26.16
N PHE A 25 9.60 9.72 27.25
CA PHE A 25 10.28 8.44 27.25
C PHE A 25 9.32 7.24 27.16
N GLU A 26 8.13 7.30 27.75
CA GLU A 26 7.10 6.25 27.60
C GLU A 26 6.72 6.09 26.12
N GLN A 27 6.60 7.19 25.38
CA GLN A 27 6.30 7.13 23.95
C GLN A 27 7.38 6.36 23.18
N TYR A 28 8.67 6.62 23.42
CA TYR A 28 9.76 5.92 22.72
C TYR A 28 9.80 4.43 23.05
N VAL A 29 9.54 4.05 24.31
CA VAL A 29 9.47 2.63 24.73
C VAL A 29 8.33 1.90 24.01
N MET A 30 7.18 2.56 23.87
CA MET A 30 5.99 1.95 23.27
C MET A 30 5.98 1.97 21.74
N VAL A 31 6.82 2.79 21.10
CA VAL A 31 6.70 3.06 19.66
C VAL A 31 6.97 1.82 18.80
N LEU A 32 8.02 1.04 19.11
CA LEU A 32 8.38 -0.15 18.36
C LEU A 32 7.34 -1.28 18.50
N PRO A 33 6.96 -1.73 19.72
CA PRO A 33 5.97 -2.79 19.86
C PRO A 33 4.62 -2.38 19.29
N SER A 34 4.20 -1.12 19.47
CA SER A 34 2.95 -0.62 18.90
C SER A 34 2.99 -0.60 17.37
N THR A 35 4.12 -0.19 16.77
CA THR A 35 4.29 -0.18 15.31
C THR A 35 4.20 -1.58 14.74
N LEU A 36 4.90 -2.55 15.32
CA LEU A 36 4.86 -3.94 14.84
C LEU A 36 3.48 -4.56 14.99
N GLN A 37 2.79 -4.32 16.12
CA GLN A 37 1.45 -4.82 16.35
C GLN A 37 0.44 -4.21 15.37
N THR A 38 0.40 -2.88 15.25
CA THR A 38 -0.54 -2.18 14.37
C THR A 38 -0.28 -2.48 12.90
N MET A 39 0.98 -2.57 12.48
CA MET A 39 1.37 -2.96 11.13
C MET A 39 0.98 -4.42 10.85
N GLY A 40 1.21 -5.34 11.78
CA GLY A 40 0.81 -6.74 11.65
C GLY A 40 -0.71 -6.90 11.51
N ILE A 41 -1.48 -6.19 12.33
CA ILE A 41 -2.94 -6.15 12.24
C ILE A 41 -3.38 -5.56 10.89
N ALA A 42 -2.78 -4.45 10.46
CA ALA A 42 -3.12 -3.83 9.18
C ALA A 42 -2.86 -4.78 7.99
N VAL A 43 -1.71 -5.44 7.96
CA VAL A 43 -1.36 -6.46 6.95
C VAL A 43 -2.35 -7.62 6.97
N ALA A 44 -2.72 -8.13 8.14
CA ALA A 44 -3.69 -9.22 8.28
C ALA A 44 -5.09 -8.79 7.78
N CYS A 45 -5.56 -7.61 8.17
CA CYS A 45 -6.84 -7.06 7.71
C CYS A 45 -6.85 -6.88 6.18
N MET A 46 -5.78 -6.34 5.60
CA MET A 46 -5.69 -6.17 4.15
C MET A 46 -5.59 -7.50 3.40
N PHE A 47 -4.94 -8.51 3.98
CA PHE A 47 -4.96 -9.87 3.43
C PHE A 47 -6.37 -10.44 3.37
N VAL A 48 -7.18 -10.26 4.43
CA VAL A 48 -8.58 -10.69 4.44
C VAL A 48 -9.41 -9.93 3.40
N ILE A 49 -9.24 -8.61 3.30
CA ILE A 49 -9.98 -7.78 2.33
C ILE A 49 -9.62 -8.15 0.89
N THR A 50 -8.34 -8.41 0.61
CA THR A 50 -7.88 -8.80 -0.73
C THR A 50 -8.39 -10.18 -1.14
N ILE A 51 -8.54 -11.13 -0.21
CA ILE A 51 -9.22 -12.42 -0.46
C ILE A 51 -10.69 -12.20 -0.79
N LEU A 52 -11.37 -11.32 -0.06
CA LEU A 52 -12.80 -11.02 -0.30
C LEU A 52 -13.01 -10.39 -1.69
N PHE A 53 -12.11 -9.48 -2.09
CA PHE A 53 -12.27 -8.71 -3.32
C PHE A 53 -11.77 -9.44 -4.57
N MET A 54 -10.71 -10.25 -4.45
CA MET A 54 -10.09 -10.92 -5.60
C MET A 54 -10.48 -12.40 -5.67
N PRO A 55 -11.05 -12.88 -6.80
CA PRO A 55 -11.56 -14.25 -6.89
C PRO A 55 -10.47 -15.32 -7.02
N HIS A 56 -9.21 -14.95 -7.29
CA HIS A 56 -8.14 -15.90 -7.61
C HIS A 56 -6.98 -15.83 -6.60
N PRO A 57 -6.56 -16.95 -5.96
CA PRO A 57 -5.57 -16.95 -4.88
C PRO A 57 -4.18 -16.46 -5.32
N ILE A 58 -3.77 -16.73 -6.55
CA ILE A 58 -2.50 -16.21 -7.10
C ILE A 58 -2.47 -14.67 -7.04
N MET A 59 -3.56 -13.99 -7.39
CA MET A 59 -3.62 -12.52 -7.37
C MET A 59 -3.43 -12.00 -5.94
N VAL A 60 -4.10 -12.64 -4.97
CA VAL A 60 -3.97 -12.31 -3.55
C VAL A 60 -2.51 -12.41 -3.12
N THR A 61 -1.84 -13.54 -3.39
CA THR A 61 -0.43 -13.73 -3.02
C THR A 61 0.48 -12.68 -3.66
N LEU A 62 0.25 -12.33 -4.93
CA LEU A 62 1.05 -11.32 -5.62
C LEU A 62 0.87 -9.92 -5.02
N VAL A 63 -0.36 -9.53 -4.69
CA VAL A 63 -0.66 -8.24 -4.05
C VAL A 63 -0.06 -8.19 -2.64
N THR A 64 -0.19 -9.27 -1.86
CA THR A 64 0.43 -9.36 -0.53
C THR A 64 1.95 -9.27 -0.60
N LEU A 65 2.59 -9.94 -1.56
CA LEU A 65 4.04 -9.86 -1.75
C LEU A 65 4.48 -8.45 -2.16
N ASN A 66 3.72 -7.79 -3.05
CA ASN A 66 3.96 -6.41 -3.44
C ASN A 66 3.90 -5.46 -2.23
N MET A 67 2.89 -5.61 -1.38
CA MET A 67 2.74 -4.85 -0.13
C MET A 67 3.90 -5.07 0.83
N LEU A 68 4.33 -6.34 1.03
CA LEU A 68 5.48 -6.64 1.87
C LEU A 68 6.78 -6.04 1.31
N SER A 69 6.95 -6.03 -0.01
CA SER A 69 8.09 -5.38 -0.68
C SER A 69 8.11 -3.87 -0.44
N ILE A 70 6.95 -3.19 -0.51
CA ILE A 70 6.84 -1.76 -0.22
C ILE A 70 7.19 -1.48 1.24
N LEU A 71 6.64 -2.27 2.19
CA LEU A 71 6.94 -2.13 3.62
C LEU A 71 8.44 -2.30 3.91
N ALA A 72 9.06 -3.35 3.35
CA ALA A 72 10.48 -3.59 3.50
C ALA A 72 11.32 -2.46 2.90
N GLY A 73 10.92 -1.95 1.73
CA GLY A 73 11.56 -0.81 1.06
C GLY A 73 11.51 0.46 1.92
N ILE A 74 10.34 0.79 2.45
CA ILE A 74 10.17 1.98 3.31
C ILE A 74 11.02 1.82 4.57
N LEU A 75 10.93 0.69 5.29
CA LEU A 75 11.74 0.44 6.49
C LEU A 75 13.25 0.52 6.21
N GLY A 76 13.71 -0.01 5.08
CA GLY A 76 15.11 0.07 4.67
C GLY A 76 15.56 1.51 4.40
N PHE A 77 14.72 2.31 3.75
CA PHE A 77 15.01 3.73 3.51
C PHE A 77 14.91 4.60 4.76
N LEU A 78 14.07 4.24 5.74
CA LEU A 78 14.08 4.89 7.05
C LEU A 78 15.45 4.79 7.71
N TYR A 79 16.07 3.60 7.67
CA TYR A 79 17.41 3.40 8.18
C TYR A 79 18.45 4.17 7.36
N TYR A 80 18.37 4.12 6.03
CA TYR A 80 19.33 4.80 5.14
C TYR A 80 19.31 6.33 5.28
N TRP A 81 18.15 6.94 5.53
CA TRP A 81 18.00 8.38 5.74
C TRP A 81 18.14 8.81 7.21
N ASP A 82 18.56 7.90 8.09
CA ASP A 82 18.73 8.12 9.53
C ASP A 82 17.47 8.73 10.18
N LEU A 83 16.29 8.26 9.74
CA LEU A 83 15.00 8.71 10.27
C LEU A 83 14.62 7.84 11.46
N SER A 84 14.45 8.46 12.62
CA SER A 84 14.07 7.75 13.84
C SER A 84 12.65 7.18 13.76
N LEU A 85 12.48 5.92 14.19
CA LEU A 85 11.17 5.32 14.34
C LEU A 85 10.39 6.06 15.44
N SER A 86 9.38 6.80 15.01
CA SER A 86 8.52 7.65 15.83
C SER A 86 7.05 7.43 15.48
N SER A 87 6.14 7.97 16.29
CA SER A 87 4.69 7.88 16.02
C SER A 87 4.31 8.42 14.64
N ILE A 88 5.05 9.41 14.14
CA ILE A 88 4.84 9.94 12.78
C ILE A 88 5.21 8.87 11.76
N THR A 89 6.41 8.28 11.85
CA THR A 89 6.84 7.24 10.91
C THR A 89 5.95 6.00 10.95
N MET A 90 5.41 5.65 12.12
CA MET A 90 4.44 4.57 12.29
C MET A 90 3.16 4.82 11.49
N ILE A 91 2.60 6.03 11.55
CA ILE A 91 1.42 6.41 10.76
C ILE A 91 1.69 6.24 9.25
N HIS A 92 2.88 6.62 8.79
CA HIS A 92 3.24 6.48 7.38
C HIS A 92 3.44 5.03 6.95
N LEU A 93 3.99 4.18 7.82
CA LEU A 93 4.07 2.74 7.56
C LEU A 93 2.67 2.14 7.38
N ILE A 94 1.74 2.47 8.26
CA ILE A 94 0.33 2.01 8.15
C ILE A 94 -0.33 2.59 6.89
N MET A 95 -0.11 3.87 6.60
CA MET A 95 -0.62 4.52 5.39
C MET A 95 -0.11 3.84 4.11
N SER A 96 1.15 3.39 4.10
CA SER A 96 1.73 2.69 2.95
C SER A 96 1.04 1.35 2.65
N VAL A 97 0.56 0.65 3.69
CA VAL A 97 -0.25 -0.57 3.55
C VAL A 97 -1.57 -0.27 2.83
N GLY A 98 -2.24 0.82 3.21
CA GLY A 98 -3.47 1.27 2.54
C GLY A 98 -3.22 1.63 1.07
N PHE A 99 -2.26 2.52 0.80
CA PHE A 99 -1.94 2.93 -0.57
C PHE A 99 -1.53 1.76 -1.48
N SER A 100 -0.76 0.80 -0.94
CA SER A 100 -0.36 -0.40 -1.70
C SER A 100 -1.57 -1.19 -2.18
N VAL A 101 -2.55 -1.43 -1.30
CA VAL A 101 -3.74 -2.22 -1.62
C VAL A 101 -4.67 -1.46 -2.55
N ASP A 102 -4.87 -0.16 -2.34
CA ASP A 102 -5.74 0.68 -3.19
C ASP A 102 -5.26 0.67 -4.64
N PHE A 103 -3.97 0.97 -4.87
CA PHE A 103 -3.41 1.00 -6.22
C PHE A 103 -3.37 -0.40 -6.84
N SER A 104 -3.05 -1.43 -6.05
CA SER A 104 -3.07 -2.81 -6.52
C SER A 104 -4.47 -3.28 -6.89
N ALA A 105 -5.50 -2.87 -6.15
CA ALA A 105 -6.88 -3.24 -6.40
C ALA A 105 -7.37 -2.68 -7.74
N HIS A 106 -7.08 -1.41 -8.06
CA HIS A 106 -7.39 -0.82 -9.36
C HIS A 106 -6.73 -1.58 -10.51
N VAL A 107 -5.43 -1.85 -10.41
CA VAL A 107 -4.68 -2.59 -11.45
C VAL A 107 -5.21 -4.02 -11.61
N CYS A 108 -5.47 -4.72 -10.50
CA CYS A 108 -6.01 -6.07 -10.54
C CYS A 108 -7.43 -6.11 -11.10
N HIS A 109 -8.27 -5.14 -10.75
CA HIS A 109 -9.61 -5.00 -11.31
C HIS A 109 -9.54 -4.79 -12.83
N GLY A 110 -8.71 -3.87 -13.32
CA GLY A 110 -8.51 -3.69 -14.77
C GLY A 110 -8.01 -4.97 -15.46
N PHE A 111 -7.15 -5.76 -14.79
CA PHE A 111 -6.66 -7.03 -15.34
C PHE A 111 -7.76 -8.10 -15.42
N ILE A 112 -8.66 -8.15 -14.43
CA ILE A 112 -9.79 -9.08 -14.39
C ILE A 112 -10.87 -8.67 -15.40
N SER A 113 -11.12 -7.37 -15.53
CA SER A 113 -12.14 -6.79 -16.40
C SER A 113 -11.76 -6.77 -17.88
N SER A 114 -10.46 -6.83 -18.22
CA SER A 114 -10.02 -6.91 -19.62
C SER A 114 -10.59 -8.14 -20.33
N ASP A 115 -11.05 -7.91 -21.57
CA ASP A 115 -11.60 -8.96 -22.42
C ASP A 115 -10.55 -9.82 -23.14
N SER A 116 -9.31 -9.35 -23.18
CA SER A 116 -8.17 -10.00 -23.83
C SER A 116 -7.89 -11.41 -23.29
N VAL A 117 -7.50 -12.34 -24.18
CA VAL A 117 -7.15 -13.74 -23.80
C VAL A 117 -5.71 -13.84 -23.27
N SER A 118 -4.78 -13.08 -23.85
CA SER A 118 -3.37 -13.07 -23.46
C SER A 118 -3.15 -12.30 -22.16
N ARG A 119 -2.34 -12.85 -21.24
CA ARG A 119 -1.92 -12.16 -20.00
C ARG A 119 -1.29 -10.82 -20.28
N HIS A 120 -0.47 -10.73 -21.34
CA HIS A 120 0.24 -9.51 -21.69
C HIS A 120 -0.70 -8.37 -22.09
N GLU A 121 -1.66 -8.65 -22.99
CA GLU A 121 -2.64 -7.65 -23.40
C GLU A 121 -3.58 -7.28 -22.24
N ARG A 122 -3.99 -8.23 -21.39
CA ARG A 122 -4.76 -7.92 -20.17
C ARG A 122 -4.04 -6.98 -19.22
N THR A 123 -2.74 -7.19 -19.00
CA THR A 123 -1.92 -6.30 -18.18
C THR A 123 -1.83 -4.90 -18.81
N LYS A 124 -1.68 -4.82 -20.13
CA LYS A 124 -1.60 -3.55 -20.86
C LYS A 124 -2.93 -2.78 -20.79
N ASP A 125 -4.05 -3.47 -20.92
CA ASP A 125 -5.39 -2.90 -20.77
C ASP A 125 -5.60 -2.39 -19.34
N ALA A 126 -5.25 -3.20 -18.35
CA ALA A 126 -5.31 -2.82 -16.94
C ALA A 126 -4.54 -1.54 -16.64
N LEU A 127 -3.33 -1.42 -17.20
CA LEU A 127 -2.48 -0.25 -17.03
C LEU A 127 -3.05 0.96 -17.77
N ARG A 128 -3.62 0.78 -18.97
CA ARG A 128 -4.26 1.87 -19.73
C ARG A 128 -5.41 2.51 -18.96
N GLU A 129 -6.21 1.70 -18.27
CA GLU A 129 -7.35 2.20 -17.49
C GLU A 129 -6.91 2.77 -16.13
N SER A 130 -6.00 2.08 -15.43
CA SER A 130 -5.69 2.38 -14.03
C SER A 130 -4.53 3.35 -13.83
N ALA A 131 -3.58 3.47 -14.77
CA ALA A 131 -2.36 4.26 -14.54
C ALA A 131 -2.64 5.77 -14.43
N ALA A 132 -3.50 6.32 -15.29
CA ALA A 132 -3.80 7.75 -15.29
C ALA A 132 -4.42 8.24 -13.96
N PRO A 133 -5.48 7.61 -13.40
CA PRO A 133 -6.04 8.05 -12.12
C PRO A 133 -5.05 7.86 -10.97
N ILE A 134 -4.30 6.75 -10.94
CA ILE A 134 -3.30 6.48 -9.89
C ILE A 134 -2.18 7.53 -9.92
N LEU A 135 -1.62 7.83 -11.09
CA LEU A 135 -0.56 8.84 -11.24
C LEU A 135 -1.05 10.24 -10.87
N LYS A 136 -2.26 10.62 -11.32
CA LYS A 136 -2.85 11.92 -10.97
C LYS A 136 -3.07 12.05 -9.46
N GLY A 137 -3.55 10.99 -8.81
CA GLY A 137 -3.72 10.94 -7.34
C GLY A 137 -2.38 11.00 -6.58
N GLY A 138 -1.34 10.33 -7.08
CA GLY A 138 -0.01 10.40 -6.51
C GLY A 138 0.63 11.78 -6.66
N ILE A 139 0.54 12.38 -7.85
CA ILE A 139 1.09 13.72 -8.14
C ILE A 139 0.35 14.78 -7.32
N SER A 140 -0.97 14.73 -7.22
CA SER A 140 -1.73 15.70 -6.40
C SER A 140 -1.35 15.61 -4.92
N SER A 141 -1.15 14.40 -4.40
CA SER A 141 -0.69 14.17 -3.03
C SER A 141 0.71 14.73 -2.80
N LEU A 142 1.63 14.54 -3.75
CA LEU A 142 2.97 15.13 -3.71
C LEU A 142 2.90 16.66 -3.72
N LEU A 143 2.08 17.26 -4.59
CA LEU A 143 1.88 18.71 -4.64
C LEU A 143 1.33 19.27 -3.33
N GLY A 144 0.41 18.55 -2.68
CA GLY A 144 -0.15 18.95 -1.38
C GLY A 144 0.93 19.03 -0.30
N ILE A 145 1.79 18.01 -0.21
CA ILE A 145 2.86 17.96 0.80
C ILE A 145 4.05 18.86 0.47
N CYS A 146 4.23 19.33 -0.77
CA CYS A 146 5.33 20.22 -1.17
C CYS A 146 5.39 21.50 -0.32
N THR A 147 4.24 21.96 0.19
CA THR A 147 4.18 23.13 1.09
C THR A 147 4.97 22.95 2.39
N LEU A 148 5.16 21.70 2.84
CA LEU A 148 5.90 21.38 4.08
C LEU A 148 7.42 21.60 3.94
N ILE A 149 7.94 21.69 2.72
CA ILE A 149 9.37 21.92 2.46
C ILE A 149 9.84 23.24 3.08
N TRP A 150 8.97 24.26 3.10
CA TRP A 150 9.31 25.58 3.64
C TRP A 150 9.40 25.60 5.17
N SER A 151 9.04 24.51 5.83
CA SER A 151 9.07 24.44 7.28
C SER A 151 10.49 24.20 7.82
N SER A 152 10.85 24.94 8.86
CA SER A 152 12.11 24.74 9.60
C SER A 152 12.04 23.58 10.60
N SER A 153 10.84 23.13 10.96
CA SER A 153 10.67 22.07 11.98
C SER A 153 11.13 20.70 11.46
N TYR A 154 11.88 19.99 12.31
CA TYR A 154 12.29 18.60 12.06
C TYR A 154 11.10 17.68 11.75
N VAL A 155 9.97 17.87 12.44
CA VAL A 155 8.75 17.08 12.28
C VAL A 155 8.21 17.21 10.86
N PHE A 156 8.06 18.43 10.35
CA PHE A 156 7.52 18.67 9.02
C PHE A 156 8.48 18.22 7.91
N ARG A 157 9.80 18.41 8.10
CA ARG A 157 10.81 17.92 7.16
C ARG A 157 10.84 16.39 7.07
N SER A 158 10.73 15.71 8.22
CA SER A 158 10.67 14.24 8.28
C SER A 158 9.39 13.71 7.63
N PHE A 159 8.25 14.36 7.92
CA PHE A 159 6.96 14.04 7.30
C PHE A 159 7.04 14.13 5.77
N PHE A 160 7.58 15.23 5.24
CA PHE A 160 7.74 15.42 3.80
C PHE A 160 8.58 14.30 3.17
N LYS A 161 9.77 14.00 3.74
CA LYS A 161 10.65 12.94 3.23
C LYS A 161 9.94 11.58 3.17
N ILE A 162 9.26 11.20 4.25
CA ILE A 162 8.61 9.89 4.35
C ILE A 162 7.40 9.82 3.42
N MET A 163 6.58 10.87 3.32
CA MET A 163 5.46 10.88 2.38
C MET A 163 5.91 10.75 0.93
N VAL A 164 6.97 11.46 0.53
CA VAL A 164 7.56 11.31 -0.81
C VAL A 164 8.00 9.87 -1.03
N LEU A 165 8.67 9.25 -0.05
CA LEU A 165 9.08 7.85 -0.12
C LEU A 165 7.87 6.90 -0.27
N VAL A 166 6.84 7.05 0.56
CA VAL A 166 5.64 6.21 0.53
C VAL A 166 4.94 6.31 -0.82
N ILE A 167 4.71 7.53 -1.33
CA ILE A 167 4.02 7.74 -2.60
C ILE A 167 4.86 7.19 -3.76
N THR A 168 6.16 7.49 -3.81
CA THR A 168 7.03 7.03 -4.90
C THR A 168 7.18 5.52 -4.91
N PHE A 169 7.40 4.88 -3.77
CA PHE A 169 7.45 3.41 -3.67
C PHE A 169 6.11 2.77 -4.00
N GLY A 170 5.00 3.33 -3.50
CA GLY A 170 3.65 2.86 -3.78
C GLY A 170 3.34 2.91 -5.28
N LEU A 171 3.61 4.04 -5.94
CA LEU A 171 3.44 4.18 -7.39
C LEU A 171 4.35 3.23 -8.17
N ALA A 172 5.64 3.16 -7.84
CA ALA A 172 6.59 2.30 -8.54
C ALA A 172 6.22 0.82 -8.43
N HIS A 173 5.89 0.34 -7.23
CA HIS A 173 5.54 -1.05 -7.03
C HIS A 173 4.18 -1.41 -7.63
N SER A 174 3.20 -0.49 -7.59
CA SER A 174 1.85 -0.78 -8.08
C SER A 174 1.71 -0.63 -9.59
N LEU A 175 2.48 0.27 -10.22
CA LEU A 175 2.42 0.52 -11.68
C LEU A 175 3.54 -0.15 -12.48
N LEU A 176 4.66 -0.52 -11.86
CA LEU A 176 5.77 -1.18 -12.55
C LEU A 176 5.90 -2.64 -12.12
N LEU A 177 6.08 -2.90 -10.82
CA LEU A 177 6.34 -4.27 -10.34
C LEU A 177 5.10 -5.15 -10.49
N LEU A 178 3.94 -4.70 -10.01
CA LEU A 178 2.72 -5.50 -10.02
C LEU A 178 2.28 -5.89 -11.45
N PRO A 179 2.21 -4.98 -12.46
CA PRO A 179 1.81 -5.35 -13.81
C PRO A 179 2.77 -6.34 -14.46
N VAL A 180 4.09 -6.18 -14.26
CA VAL A 180 5.10 -7.11 -14.79
C VAL A 180 4.90 -8.51 -14.20
N VAL A 181 4.72 -8.60 -12.88
CA VAL A 181 4.51 -9.89 -12.21
C VAL A 181 3.16 -10.51 -12.61
N LEU A 182 2.11 -9.71 -12.79
CA LEU A 182 0.82 -10.16 -13.33
C LEU A 182 0.92 -10.66 -14.77
N SER A 183 1.76 -10.05 -15.61
CA SER A 183 1.97 -10.49 -16.99
C SER A 183 2.57 -11.90 -17.04
N ILE A 184 3.47 -12.21 -16.12
CA ILE A 184 4.16 -13.51 -16.05
C ILE A 184 3.29 -14.56 -15.34
N CYS A 185 2.77 -14.23 -14.16
CA CYS A 185 2.17 -15.18 -13.22
C CYS A 185 0.64 -15.07 -13.09
N GLY A 186 0.00 -14.11 -13.75
CA GLY A 186 -1.43 -13.85 -13.60
C GLY A 186 -2.33 -15.03 -14.01
N PRO A 187 -3.54 -15.14 -13.46
CA PRO A 187 -4.48 -16.20 -13.80
C PRO A 187 -4.86 -16.13 -15.29
N LYS A 188 -4.89 -17.28 -15.96
CA LYS A 188 -5.34 -17.37 -17.35
C LYS A 188 -6.86 -17.18 -17.39
N LYS A 189 -7.36 -16.44 -18.38
CA LYS A 189 -8.80 -16.36 -18.63
C LYS A 189 -9.22 -17.67 -19.32
N SER A 190 -10.32 -18.28 -18.87
CA SER A 190 -10.87 -19.47 -19.55
C SER A 190 -11.33 -19.07 -20.95
N GLN A 191 -10.89 -19.79 -21.98
CA GLN A 191 -11.14 -19.44 -23.38
C GLN A 191 -12.63 -19.50 -23.77
N VAL A 192 -13.44 -20.26 -23.03
CA VAL A 192 -14.90 -20.39 -23.25
C VAL A 192 -15.63 -19.06 -23.02
N ILE A 193 -15.26 -18.33 -21.96
CA ILE A 193 -15.90 -17.04 -21.61
C ILE A 193 -15.41 -15.90 -22.53
N GLY A 194 -14.18 -16.01 -23.06
CA GLY A 194 -13.64 -15.06 -24.03
C GLY A 194 -14.37 -15.12 -25.38
N ALA A 195 -14.62 -16.35 -25.86
CA ALA A 195 -15.33 -16.59 -27.11
C ALA A 195 -16.78 -16.07 -27.07
N GLU A 196 -17.56 -16.37 -26.01
CA GLU A 196 -18.94 -15.87 -25.88
C GLU A 196 -19.05 -14.34 -25.81
N LYS A 197 -18.02 -13.65 -25.30
CA LYS A 197 -17.98 -12.19 -25.25
C LYS A 197 -17.54 -11.55 -26.57
N GLU A 198 -16.57 -12.16 -27.26
CA GLU A 198 -16.17 -11.71 -28.60
C GLU A 198 -17.31 -11.89 -29.61
N GLU A 199 -18.02 -13.02 -29.55
CA GLU A 199 -19.18 -13.32 -30.39
C GLU A 199 -20.30 -12.29 -30.18
N LYS A 200 -20.64 -11.96 -28.92
CA LYS A 200 -21.62 -10.89 -28.60
C LYS A 200 -21.19 -9.49 -29.06
N ARG A 201 -19.88 -9.20 -29.01
CA ARG A 201 -19.36 -7.88 -29.41
C ARG A 201 -19.27 -7.72 -30.94
N GLU A 202 -19.10 -8.83 -31.66
CA GLU A 202 -19.21 -8.87 -33.12
C GLU A 202 -20.66 -8.78 -33.59
N GLU A 203 -21.60 -9.41 -32.88
CA GLU A 203 -23.05 -9.27 -33.11
C GLU A 203 -23.52 -7.81 -32.93
N GLU A 204 -23.15 -7.15 -31.82
CA GLU A 204 -23.51 -5.72 -31.59
C GLU A 204 -22.92 -4.77 -32.64
N LYS A 205 -21.70 -5.04 -33.13
CA LYS A 205 -21.08 -4.25 -34.21
C LYS A 205 -21.74 -4.49 -35.57
N GLY A 206 -22.19 -5.72 -35.84
CA GLY A 206 -22.92 -6.07 -37.05
C GLY A 206 -24.28 -5.40 -37.12
N GLU A 207 -25.01 -5.36 -36.00
CA GLU A 207 -26.32 -4.69 -35.91
C GLU A 207 -26.19 -3.16 -36.05
N THR A 208 -25.18 -2.55 -35.43
CA THR A 208 -24.97 -1.09 -35.54
C THR A 208 -24.61 -0.64 -36.97
N SER A 209 -24.01 -1.53 -37.78
CA SER A 209 -23.64 -1.24 -39.18
C SER A 209 -24.78 -1.46 -40.19
N GLN A 210 -25.89 -2.12 -39.81
CA GLN A 210 -27.07 -2.30 -40.68
C GLN A 210 -28.15 -1.23 -40.47
N VAL A 211 -27.99 -0.35 -39.47
CA VAL A 211 -28.96 0.70 -39.11
C VAL A 211 -28.52 2.09 -39.59
N VAL A 212 -27.45 2.19 -40.39
CA VAL A 212 -26.98 3.43 -41.06
C VAL A 212 -27.16 3.33 -42.56
#